data_AF-A0A2A4YG22-F1
#
_entry.id   AF-A0A2A4YG22-F1
#
_cell.length_a   1.000
_cell.length_b   1.000
_cell.length_c   1.000
_cell.angle_alpha   90.00
_cell.angle_beta   90.00
_cell.angle_gamma   90.00
#
_symmetry.space_group_name_H-M   'P 1'
#
loop_
_entity.id
_entity.type
_entity.pdbx_description
1 polymer ?
#
loop_
_entity_poly.entity_id
_entity_poly.type
_entity_poly.pdbx_seq_one_letter_code
_entity_poly.pdbx_strand_id
1 'polypeptide(L)'
;MLCSSIHGQYNKQRDDINLKMSVIWDKLFNLIDDADWVRVETMNMEVKDLLTHNCKQQEILFTKYNSNLTIKGKSQSKDALALVIANSITLELQYVIAIKDNAKRKSKLKNLFAELIAIQYPLKSVDFAYYNSLFYMIKTMYGLSSDKEILRKILYSNTYFFSLNNICL
;
A
#
# COMPACT_ATOMS: atom_id res chain seq x y z
N MET A 1 20.03 -10.61 -29.82
CA MET A 1 19.14 -9.48 -30.14
C MET A 1 18.67 -8.87 -28.83
N LEU A 2 19.07 -7.60 -28.63
CA LEU A 2 18.57 -6.58 -27.71
C LEU A 2 18.35 -6.95 -26.23
N CYS A 3 19.39 -6.64 -25.44
CA CYS A 3 19.24 -6.17 -24.06
C CYS A 3 18.33 -4.94 -24.03
N SER A 4 17.19 -5.01 -23.35
CA SER A 4 16.43 -3.84 -22.93
C SER A 4 16.75 -3.54 -21.46
N SER A 5 17.75 -2.67 -21.28
CA SER A 5 17.97 -1.95 -20.02
C SER A 5 16.79 -1.00 -19.78
N ILE A 6 15.94 -1.31 -18.80
CA ILE A 6 15.08 -0.32 -18.16
C ILE A 6 15.62 -0.13 -16.75
N HIS A 7 16.57 0.79 -16.61
CA HIS A 7 16.97 1.39 -15.34
C HIS A 7 16.89 2.90 -15.56
N GLY A 8 15.92 3.56 -14.92
CA GLY A 8 15.75 5.00 -15.12
C GLY A 8 14.50 5.65 -14.53
N GLN A 9 13.94 5.15 -13.44
CA GLN A 9 13.15 5.97 -12.51
C GLN A 9 13.51 5.51 -11.11
N TYR A 10 14.08 6.41 -10.30
CA TYR A 10 14.34 6.18 -8.89
C TYR A 10 12.99 6.12 -8.19
N ASN A 11 12.32 4.97 -8.23
CA ASN A 11 11.11 4.75 -7.45
C ASN A 11 11.53 4.72 -5.98
N LYS A 12 11.19 5.77 -5.24
CA LYS A 12 11.37 5.84 -3.80
C LYS A 12 10.80 4.55 -3.19
N GLN A 13 11.64 3.77 -2.54
CA GLN A 13 11.21 2.54 -1.86
C GLN A 13 10.76 2.87 -0.44
N ARG A 14 9.90 2.03 0.13
CA ARG A 14 9.42 2.18 1.51
C ARG A 14 10.55 2.20 2.55
N ASP A 15 11.70 1.61 2.21
CA ASP A 15 12.89 1.60 3.06
C ASP A 15 13.72 2.90 2.97
N ASP A 16 13.47 3.74 1.97
CA ASP A 16 14.17 5.02 1.80
C ASP A 16 13.62 6.11 2.73
N ILE A 17 12.54 5.81 3.47
CA ILE A 17 11.96 6.74 4.45
C ILE A 17 12.48 6.42 5.86
N ASN A 18 12.99 7.45 6.52
CA ASN A 18 13.51 7.39 7.89
C ASN A 18 12.45 7.02 8.96
N LEU A 19 11.16 7.09 8.61
CA LEU A 19 10.04 6.77 9.49
C LEU A 19 9.30 5.52 8.99
N LYS A 20 8.77 4.73 9.92
CA LYS A 20 7.90 3.60 9.58
C LYS A 20 6.63 4.11 8.92
N MET A 21 6.25 3.51 7.78
CA MET A 21 5.04 3.88 7.04
C MET A 21 3.76 3.83 7.88
N SER A 22 3.65 2.91 8.84
CA SER A 22 2.50 2.87 9.76
C SER A 22 2.33 4.17 10.55
N VAL A 23 3.44 4.78 10.98
CA VAL A 23 3.44 6.06 11.71
C VAL A 23 3.06 7.21 10.78
N ILE A 24 3.49 7.14 9.51
CA ILE A 24 3.11 8.11 8.49
C ILE A 24 1.61 8.06 8.24
N TRP A 25 1.01 6.87 8.15
CA TRP A 25 -0.42 6.70 8.00
C TRP A 25 -1.19 7.25 9.20
N ASP A 26 -0.83 6.86 10.42
CA ASP A 26 -1.47 7.39 11.64
C ASP A 26 -1.45 8.92 11.66
N LYS A 27 -0.30 9.51 11.36
CA LYS A 27 -0.15 10.97 11.29
C LYS A 27 -1.03 11.59 10.19
N LEU A 28 -1.07 11.00 9.00
CA LEU A 28 -1.86 11.52 7.89
C LEU A 28 -3.37 11.48 8.20
N PHE A 29 -3.86 10.39 8.82
CA PHE A 29 -5.24 10.29 9.27
C PHE A 29 -5.57 11.32 10.36
N ASN A 30 -4.68 11.53 11.33
CA ASN A 30 -4.86 12.56 12.36
C ASN A 30 -4.93 13.97 11.76
N LEU A 31 -4.05 14.30 10.80
CA LEU A 31 -4.09 15.62 10.14
C LEU A 31 -5.40 15.84 9.36
N ILE A 32 -5.95 14.79 8.73
CA ILE A 32 -7.26 14.85 8.08
C ILE A 32 -8.36 15.09 9.13
N ASP A 33 -8.29 14.40 10.27
CA ASP A 33 -9.24 14.59 11.38
C ASP A 33 -9.15 15.99 11.99
N ASP A 34 -7.97 16.62 11.99
CA ASP A 34 -7.74 17.99 12.44
C ASP A 34 -8.06 19.05 11.37
N ALA A 35 -8.34 18.65 10.12
CA ALA A 35 -8.45 19.53 8.96
C ALA A 35 -7.19 20.38 8.67
N ASP A 36 -6.00 19.88 9.00
CA ASP A 36 -4.72 20.55 8.70
C ASP A 36 -4.29 20.25 7.24
N TRP A 37 -5.05 20.82 6.28
CA TRP A 37 -4.91 20.50 4.85
C TRP A 37 -3.54 20.83 4.28
N VAL A 38 -2.89 21.89 4.76
CA VAL A 38 -1.55 22.29 4.31
C VAL A 38 -0.53 21.19 4.62
N ARG A 39 -0.59 20.61 5.82
CA ARG A 39 0.31 19.50 6.19
C ARG A 39 -0.09 18.18 5.53
N VAL A 40 -1.37 17.95 5.30
CA VAL A 40 -1.85 16.80 4.51
C VAL A 40 -1.27 16.85 3.09
N GLU A 41 -1.37 17.99 2.41
CA GLU A 41 -0.82 18.17 1.06
C GLU A 41 0.70 17.95 1.03
N THR A 42 1.42 18.50 2.02
CA THR A 42 2.86 18.31 2.15
C THR A 42 3.23 16.83 2.28
N MET A 43 2.58 16.10 3.19
CA MET A 43 2.82 14.67 3.36
C MET A 43 2.41 13.86 2.13
N ASN A 44 1.32 14.23 1.47
CA ASN A 44 0.86 13.57 0.24
C ASN A 44 1.89 13.67 -0.89
N MET A 45 2.57 14.80 -1.05
CA MET A 45 3.66 14.92 -2.01
C MET A 45 4.82 13.97 -1.68
N GLU A 46 5.13 13.76 -0.39
CA GLU A 46 6.23 12.89 0.03
C GLU A 46 5.97 11.39 -0.17
N VAL A 47 4.69 10.98 -0.11
CA VAL A 47 4.27 9.57 -0.15
C VAL A 47 3.64 9.15 -1.47
N LYS A 48 3.39 10.08 -2.40
CA LYS A 48 2.70 9.82 -3.67
C LYS A 48 3.31 8.64 -4.41
N ASP A 49 4.60 8.68 -4.70
CA ASP A 49 5.26 7.66 -5.54
C ASP A 49 5.23 6.27 -4.88
N LEU A 50 5.25 6.23 -3.55
CA LEU A 50 5.14 4.99 -2.76
C LEU A 50 3.73 4.40 -2.79
N LEU A 51 2.73 5.25 -2.89
CA LEU A 51 1.34 4.82 -3.01
C LEU A 51 1.00 4.39 -4.43
N THR A 52 1.57 5.05 -5.44
CA THR A 52 1.20 4.81 -6.83
C THR A 52 1.92 3.65 -7.49
N HIS A 53 3.15 3.30 -7.10
CA HIS A 53 3.89 2.16 -7.67
C HIS A 53 4.00 2.17 -9.20
N ASN A 54 4.04 3.35 -9.83
CA ASN A 54 3.92 3.50 -11.30
C ASN A 54 2.67 2.85 -11.92
N CYS A 55 1.66 2.54 -11.11
CA CYS A 55 0.37 2.05 -11.57
C CYS A 55 -0.56 3.23 -11.87
N LYS A 56 -0.92 3.39 -13.14
CA LYS A 56 -1.84 4.45 -13.60
C LYS A 56 -3.17 4.45 -12.84
N GLN A 57 -3.70 3.27 -12.50
CA GLN A 57 -4.93 3.18 -11.73
C GLN A 57 -4.76 3.71 -10.29
N GLN A 58 -3.61 3.48 -9.66
CA GLN A 58 -3.33 4.09 -8.37
C GLN A 58 -3.15 5.61 -8.49
N GLU A 59 -2.54 6.12 -9.56
CA GLU A 59 -2.46 7.58 -9.77
C GLU A 59 -3.85 8.22 -9.88
N ILE A 60 -4.78 7.57 -10.57
CA ILE A 60 -6.17 8.00 -10.67
C ILE A 60 -6.84 7.99 -9.29
N LEU A 61 -6.67 6.91 -8.52
CA LEU A 61 -7.25 6.80 -7.17
C LEU A 61 -6.65 7.83 -6.20
N PHE A 62 -5.34 8.06 -6.26
CA PHE A 62 -4.66 9.07 -5.47
C PHE A 62 -5.13 10.49 -5.84
N THR A 63 -5.29 10.78 -7.13
CA THR A 63 -5.85 12.06 -7.61
C THR A 63 -7.28 12.26 -7.11
N LYS A 64 -8.10 11.21 -7.14
CA LYS A 64 -9.47 11.24 -6.61
C LYS A 64 -9.48 11.48 -5.10
N TYR A 65 -8.61 10.81 -4.35
CA TYR A 65 -8.39 11.06 -2.93
C TYR A 65 -8.03 12.54 -2.68
N ASN A 66 -7.04 13.08 -3.39
CA ASN A 66 -6.64 14.48 -3.23
C ASN A 66 -7.79 15.45 -3.55
N SER A 67 -8.59 15.17 -4.58
CA SER A 67 -9.76 15.99 -4.91
C SER A 67 -10.85 15.98 -3.83
N ASN A 68 -10.89 14.93 -2.99
CA ASN A 68 -11.86 14.84 -1.90
C ASN A 68 -11.45 15.67 -0.68
N LEU A 69 -10.15 15.97 -0.50
CA LEU A 69 -9.62 16.69 0.66
C LEU A 69 -10.28 18.06 0.86
N THR A 70 -10.63 18.73 -0.23
CA THR A 70 -11.18 20.09 -0.21
C THR A 70 -12.70 20.15 -0.38
N ILE A 71 -13.32 19.15 -1.00
CA ILE A 71 -14.72 19.24 -1.48
C ILE A 71 -15.68 18.33 -0.71
N LYS A 72 -15.21 17.21 -0.17
CA LYS A 72 -16.05 16.04 0.17
C LYS A 72 -16.08 15.65 1.64
N GLY A 73 -15.38 16.39 2.47
CA GLY A 73 -15.36 16.19 3.92
C GLY A 73 -14.38 15.09 4.37
N LYS A 74 -14.10 15.11 5.68
CA LYS A 74 -13.05 14.29 6.31
C LYS A 74 -13.25 12.80 6.08
N SER A 75 -14.47 12.27 6.29
CA SER A 75 -14.75 10.83 6.17
C SER A 75 -14.42 10.28 4.78
N GLN A 76 -14.91 10.94 3.73
CA GLN A 76 -14.73 10.46 2.35
C GLN A 76 -13.27 10.54 1.90
N SER A 77 -12.50 11.48 2.46
CA SER A 77 -11.06 11.56 2.26
C SER A 77 -10.32 10.43 2.95
N LYS A 78 -10.70 10.08 4.19
CA LYS A 78 -10.14 8.94 4.93
C LYS A 78 -10.43 7.61 4.24
N ASP A 79 -11.66 7.42 3.77
CA ASP A 79 -12.05 6.20 3.06
C ASP A 79 -11.26 6.03 1.76
N ALA A 80 -11.14 7.11 0.97
CA ALA A 80 -10.36 7.10 -0.25
C ALA A 80 -8.86 6.84 0.01
N LEU A 81 -8.28 7.46 1.03
CA LEU A 81 -6.90 7.23 1.43
C LEU A 81 -6.67 5.77 1.88
N ALA A 82 -7.57 5.21 2.68
CA ALA A 82 -7.46 3.83 3.15
C ALA A 82 -7.44 2.83 1.99
N LEU A 83 -8.26 3.04 0.96
CA LEU A 83 -8.25 2.21 -0.25
C LEU A 83 -6.96 2.34 -1.05
N VAL A 84 -6.41 3.55 -1.18
CA VAL A 84 -5.11 3.78 -1.86
C VAL A 84 -3.98 3.07 -1.10
N ILE A 85 -3.92 3.21 0.23
CA ILE A 85 -2.91 2.53 1.05
C ILE A 85 -3.07 1.01 0.96
N ALA A 86 -4.29 0.49 1.06
CA ALA A 86 -4.56 -0.95 0.97
C ALA A 86 -4.08 -1.53 -0.37
N ASN A 87 -4.37 -0.86 -1.47
CA ASN A 87 -3.88 -1.27 -2.79
C ASN A 87 -2.35 -1.20 -2.90
N SER A 88 -1.73 -0.15 -2.36
CA SER A 88 -0.27 -0.04 -2.33
C SER A 88 0.38 -1.18 -1.50
N ILE A 89 -0.24 -1.58 -0.38
CA ILE A 89 0.19 -2.76 0.39
C ILE A 89 0.08 -4.03 -0.46
N THR A 90 -1.04 -4.21 -1.16
CA THR A 90 -1.29 -5.36 -2.04
C THR A 90 -0.25 -5.49 -3.14
N LEU A 91 0.10 -4.38 -3.80
CA LEU A 91 1.15 -4.33 -4.82
C LEU A 91 2.53 -4.64 -4.23
N GLU A 92 2.85 -4.08 -3.06
CA GLU A 92 4.14 -4.31 -2.41
C GLU A 92 4.40 -5.80 -2.09
N LEU A 93 3.35 -6.59 -1.82
CA LEU A 93 3.50 -8.01 -1.54
C LEU A 93 4.16 -8.78 -2.70
N GLN A 94 3.96 -8.36 -3.95
CA GLN A 94 4.63 -8.96 -5.10
C GLN A 94 6.16 -8.77 -5.03
N TYR A 95 6.62 -7.58 -4.66
CA TYR A 95 8.04 -7.29 -4.47
C TYR A 95 8.63 -8.03 -3.28
N VAL A 96 7.86 -8.15 -2.18
CA VAL A 96 8.29 -8.88 -0.99
C VAL A 96 8.59 -10.35 -1.31
N ILE A 97 7.79 -11.01 -2.14
CA ILE A 97 8.02 -12.39 -2.57
C ILE A 97 9.36 -12.56 -3.31
N ALA A 98 9.77 -11.55 -4.08
CA ALA A 98 11.03 -11.60 -4.84
C ALA A 98 12.28 -11.59 -3.93
N ILE A 99 12.18 -11.05 -2.70
CA ILE A 99 13.31 -10.94 -1.75
C ILE A 99 13.92 -12.31 -1.48
N LYS A 100 15.23 -12.46 -1.72
CA LYS A 100 15.96 -13.74 -1.52
C LYS A 100 16.09 -14.10 -0.04
N ASP A 101 16.51 -13.14 0.77
CA ASP A 101 16.74 -13.32 2.21
C ASP A 101 15.40 -13.48 2.98
N ASN A 102 15.24 -14.59 3.70
CA ASN A 102 14.02 -14.89 4.45
C ASN A 102 13.80 -13.95 5.64
N ALA A 103 14.86 -13.56 6.36
CA ALA A 103 14.74 -12.66 7.50
C ALA A 103 14.27 -11.27 7.04
N LYS A 104 14.85 -10.75 5.95
CA LYS A 104 14.41 -9.51 5.30
C LYS A 104 12.97 -9.60 4.81
N ARG A 105 12.60 -10.71 4.15
CA ARG A 105 11.23 -10.96 3.68
C ARG A 105 10.24 -10.95 4.84
N LYS A 106 10.53 -11.67 5.91
CA LYS A 106 9.71 -11.74 7.12
C LYS A 106 9.57 -10.39 7.81
N SER A 107 10.65 -9.60 7.85
CA SER A 107 10.61 -8.22 8.35
C SER A 107 9.71 -7.32 7.51
N LYS A 108 9.79 -7.43 6.17
CA LYS A 108 8.92 -6.66 5.26
C LYS A 108 7.45 -7.01 5.40
N LEU A 109 7.12 -8.30 5.50
CA LEU A 109 5.75 -8.75 5.78
C LEU A 109 5.23 -8.19 7.11
N LYS A 110 6.08 -8.17 8.15
CA LYS A 110 5.73 -7.56 9.44
C LYS A 110 5.46 -6.06 9.32
N ASN A 111 6.26 -5.34 8.55
CA ASN A 111 6.06 -3.91 8.32
C ASN A 111 4.75 -3.64 7.58
N LEU A 112 4.47 -4.39 6.49
CA LEU A 112 3.20 -4.28 5.77
C LEU A 112 1.99 -4.63 6.64
N PHE A 113 2.13 -5.61 7.53
CA PHE A 113 1.09 -5.92 8.50
C PHE A 113 0.83 -4.74 9.45
N ALA A 114 1.89 -4.08 9.95
CA ALA A 114 1.74 -2.90 10.80
C ALA A 114 1.05 -1.74 10.08
N GLU A 115 1.34 -1.55 8.78
CA GLU A 115 0.63 -0.56 7.96
C GLU A 115 -0.86 -0.88 7.80
N LEU A 116 -1.21 -2.15 7.55
CA LEU A 116 -2.61 -2.57 7.47
C LEU A 116 -3.34 -2.31 8.79
N ILE A 117 -2.67 -2.51 9.94
CA ILE A 117 -3.24 -2.21 11.25
C ILE A 117 -3.46 -0.70 11.44
N ALA A 118 -2.54 0.15 10.99
CA ALA A 118 -2.69 1.61 11.07
C ALA A 118 -3.97 2.10 10.34
N ILE A 119 -4.33 1.46 9.23
CA ILE A 119 -5.52 1.82 8.44
C ILE A 119 -6.75 0.97 8.75
N GLN A 120 -6.71 0.12 9.79
CA GLN A 120 -7.72 -0.94 9.96
C GLN A 120 -9.15 -0.40 10.11
N TYR A 121 -9.35 0.68 10.84
CA TYR A 121 -10.69 1.20 11.12
C TYR A 121 -11.31 1.84 9.87
N PRO A 122 -10.65 2.79 9.19
CA PRO A 122 -11.21 3.35 7.96
C PRO A 122 -11.36 2.26 6.88
N LEU A 123 -10.41 1.33 6.74
CA LEU A 123 -10.54 0.25 5.75
C LEU A 123 -11.70 -0.70 6.06
N LYS A 124 -11.90 -1.10 7.33
CA LYS A 124 -13.04 -1.95 7.72
C LYS A 124 -14.39 -1.27 7.48
N SER A 125 -14.44 0.06 7.64
CA SER A 125 -15.66 0.84 7.40
C SER A 125 -16.04 0.89 5.93
N VAL A 126 -15.05 1.00 5.03
CA VAL A 126 -15.28 1.11 3.58
C VAL A 126 -15.38 -0.25 2.88
N ASP A 127 -14.52 -1.21 3.24
CA ASP A 127 -14.47 -2.55 2.64
C ASP A 127 -13.88 -3.56 3.64
N PHE A 128 -14.76 -4.07 4.51
CA PHE A 128 -14.39 -5.11 5.48
C PHE A 128 -13.84 -6.38 4.82
N ALA A 129 -14.37 -6.76 3.66
CA ALA A 129 -13.93 -7.95 2.94
C ALA A 129 -12.47 -7.78 2.46
N TYR A 130 -12.11 -6.59 1.99
CA TYR A 130 -10.74 -6.31 1.57
C TYR A 130 -9.78 -6.31 2.75
N TYR A 131 -10.13 -5.63 3.85
CA TYR A 131 -9.33 -5.69 5.08
C TYR A 131 -9.08 -7.14 5.52
N ASN A 132 -10.15 -7.93 5.60
CA ASN A 132 -10.09 -9.31 6.09
C ASN A 132 -9.23 -10.19 5.16
N SER A 133 -9.38 -10.01 3.85
CA SER A 133 -8.59 -10.67 2.82
C SER A 133 -7.09 -10.36 2.97
N LEU A 134 -6.71 -9.09 3.11
CA LEU A 134 -5.33 -8.68 3.34
C LEU A 134 -4.77 -9.19 4.66
N PHE A 135 -5.56 -9.11 5.73
CA PHE A 135 -5.16 -9.57 7.05
C PHE A 135 -4.76 -11.05 7.03
N TYR A 136 -5.62 -11.91 6.48
CA TYR A 136 -5.34 -13.34 6.39
C TYR A 136 -4.20 -13.64 5.42
N MET A 137 -4.14 -12.95 4.29
CA MET A 137 -3.06 -13.12 3.32
C MET A 137 -1.70 -12.80 3.95
N ILE A 138 -1.52 -11.61 4.52
CA ILE A 138 -0.24 -11.19 5.11
C ILE A 138 0.14 -12.08 6.30
N LYS A 139 -0.83 -12.42 7.17
CA LYS A 139 -0.60 -13.32 8.31
C LYS A 139 -0.10 -14.70 7.85
N THR A 140 -0.74 -15.27 6.83
CA THR A 140 -0.37 -16.58 6.28
C THR A 140 0.99 -16.52 5.61
N MET A 141 1.24 -15.48 4.80
CA MET A 141 2.54 -15.24 4.17
C MET A 141 3.67 -15.09 5.19
N TYR A 142 3.41 -14.43 6.32
CA TYR A 142 4.38 -14.29 7.40
C TYR A 142 4.74 -15.64 8.05
N GLY A 143 3.75 -16.51 8.25
CA GLY A 143 3.97 -17.86 8.78
C GLY A 143 4.74 -18.77 7.84
N LEU A 144 4.56 -18.59 6.53
CA LEU A 144 5.14 -19.41 5.46
C LEU A 144 6.26 -18.68 4.71
N SER A 145 6.90 -17.70 5.34
CA SER A 145 7.76 -16.74 4.65
C SER A 145 8.97 -17.35 3.95
N SER A 146 9.39 -18.57 4.30
CA SER A 146 10.52 -19.26 3.68
C SER A 146 10.21 -19.80 2.27
N ASP A 147 8.98 -20.20 1.98
CA ASP A 147 8.60 -20.88 0.74
C ASP A 147 8.03 -19.90 -0.30
N LYS A 148 8.85 -19.48 -1.26
CA LYS A 148 8.44 -18.50 -2.28
C LYS A 148 7.30 -18.99 -3.17
N GLU A 149 7.23 -20.28 -3.49
CA GLU A 149 6.19 -20.80 -4.38
C GLU A 149 4.83 -20.80 -3.69
N ILE A 150 4.80 -21.13 -2.39
CA ILE A 150 3.59 -21.01 -1.58
C ILE A 150 3.16 -19.54 -1.50
N LEU A 151 4.09 -18.60 -1.24
CA LEU A 151 3.73 -17.18 -1.18
C LEU A 151 3.14 -16.68 -2.50
N ARG A 152 3.69 -17.10 -3.65
CA ARG A 152 3.13 -16.78 -4.97
C ARG A 152 1.71 -17.31 -5.09
N LYS A 153 1.49 -18.60 -4.78
CA LYS A 153 0.14 -19.20 -4.85
C LYS A 153 -0.87 -18.44 -4.00
N ILE A 154 -0.50 -18.05 -2.78
CA ILE A 154 -1.35 -17.24 -1.90
C ILE A 154 -1.67 -15.90 -2.57
N LEU A 155 -0.66 -15.18 -3.08
CA LEU A 155 -0.85 -13.87 -3.71
C LEU A 155 -1.78 -13.96 -4.93
N TYR A 156 -1.52 -14.88 -5.84
CA TYR A 156 -2.30 -15.04 -7.08
C TYR A 156 -3.70 -15.62 -6.86
N SER A 157 -3.95 -16.28 -5.72
CA SER A 157 -5.31 -16.71 -5.33
C SER A 157 -6.16 -15.58 -4.74
N ASN A 158 -5.55 -14.44 -4.41
CA ASN A 158 -6.26 -13.30 -3.83
C ASN A 158 -6.95 -12.49 -4.94
N THR A 159 -8.27 -12.37 -4.85
CA THR A 159 -9.09 -11.67 -5.86
C THR A 159 -8.73 -10.19 -5.99
N TYR A 160 -8.46 -9.49 -4.89
CA TYR A 160 -8.07 -8.08 -4.92
C TYR A 160 -6.72 -7.89 -5.59
N PHE A 161 -5.74 -8.75 -5.28
CA PHE A 161 -4.46 -8.73 -5.98
C PHE A 161 -4.64 -9.01 -7.47
N PHE A 162 -5.39 -10.06 -7.85
CA PHE A 162 -5.61 -10.41 -9.25
C PHE A 162 -6.26 -9.26 -10.04
N SER A 163 -7.32 -8.66 -9.50
CA SER A 163 -7.98 -7.50 -10.09
C SER A 163 -7.05 -6.30 -10.22
N LEU A 164 -6.26 -6.01 -9.20
CA LEU A 164 -5.34 -4.87 -9.21
C LEU A 164 -4.16 -5.09 -10.16
N ASN A 165 -3.58 -6.29 -10.16
CA ASN A 165 -2.47 -6.68 -11.01
C ASN A 165 -2.83 -6.53 -12.50
N ASN A 166 -4.03 -6.94 -12.92
CA ASN A 166 -4.49 -6.83 -14.31
C ASN A 166 -4.69 -5.38 -14.81
N ILE A 167 -4.75 -4.41 -13.90
CA ILE A 167 -4.96 -2.99 -14.24
C ILE A 167 -3.65 -2.21 -14.09
N CYS A 168 -2.71 -2.71 -13.29
CA CYS A 168 -1.42 -2.07 -13.02
C CYS A 168 -0.25 -2.60 -13.87
N LEU A 169 -0.38 -3.80 -14.46
CA LEU A 169 0.62 -4.49 -15.28
C LEU A 169 -0.03 -5.06 -16.55
#